data_AF-A0A091I561-F1
#
_entry.id   AF-A0A091I561-F1
#
_cell.length_a   1.000
_cell.length_b   1.000
_cell.length_c   1.000
_cell.angle_alpha   90.00
_cell.angle_beta   90.00
_cell.angle_gamma   90.00
#
_symmetry.space_group_name_H-M   'P 1'
#
loop_
_entity.id
_entity.type
_entity.pdbx_description
1 polymer ?
#
loop_
_entity_poly.entity_id
_entity_poly.type
_entity_poly.pdbx_seq_one_letter_code
_entity_poly.pdbx_strand_id
1 'polypeptide(L)'
;QARLRFPIDYPYSPPAFRFLTKMWHPNIYETGDVCISILHPPVDDPQSGELPSERWNPTQNVRTILLSVISLLNEPNTFSPANVDASVMYRKWKESKGKDREYTDIIRKQVLGTKVDAERDGVKVPTTLAEYCVKTKTPAPDEGSDLFYDYYYEDDEMEEEADSCYGDEDDSGNEES
;
A
#
# COMPACT_ATOMS: atom_id res chain seq x y z
N GLN A 1 -16.91 -3.15 2.65
CA GLN A 1 -16.67 -1.69 2.75
C GLN A 1 -15.71 -1.39 3.91
N ALA A 2 -14.99 -0.27 3.87
CA ALA A 2 -14.12 0.21 4.96
C ALA A 2 -14.22 1.74 5.10
N ARG A 3 -13.80 2.27 6.25
CA ARG A 3 -13.82 3.69 6.58
C ARG A 3 -12.46 4.13 7.14
N LEU A 4 -11.94 5.24 6.62
CA LEU A 4 -10.85 5.99 7.21
C LEU A 4 -11.42 7.17 8.01
N ARG A 5 -10.94 7.37 9.24
CA ARG A 5 -11.28 8.53 10.07
C ARG A 5 -10.02 9.30 10.39
N PHE A 6 -9.95 10.55 9.93
CA PHE A 6 -8.81 11.42 10.12
C PHE A 6 -8.95 12.19 11.44
N PRO A 7 -7.85 12.40 12.18
CA PRO A 7 -7.83 13.29 13.33
C PRO A 7 -7.78 14.76 12.89
N ILE A 8 -7.99 15.69 13.83
CA ILE A 8 -8.00 17.13 13.57
C ILE A 8 -6.63 17.67 13.14
N ASP A 9 -5.57 17.01 13.56
CA ASP A 9 -4.17 17.37 13.36
C ASP A 9 -3.50 16.52 12.28
N TYR A 10 -4.27 15.87 11.39
CA TYR A 10 -3.69 15.19 10.24
C TYR A 10 -2.84 16.17 9.38
N PRO A 11 -1.61 15.82 8.95
CA PRO A 11 -0.99 14.48 9.00
C PRO A 11 -0.06 14.23 10.20
N TYR A 12 -0.07 15.05 11.24
CA TYR A 12 0.79 14.83 12.43
C TYR A 12 0.38 13.58 13.22
N SER A 13 -0.92 13.31 13.33
CA SER A 13 -1.45 12.06 13.90
C SER A 13 -2.03 11.13 12.81
N PRO A 14 -1.93 9.79 13.00
CA PRO A 14 -2.45 8.82 12.03
C PRO A 14 -3.98 8.80 11.98
N PRO A 15 -4.57 8.50 10.81
CA PRO A 15 -5.99 8.16 10.72
C PRO A 15 -6.27 6.76 11.29
N ALA A 16 -7.52 6.50 11.65
CA ALA A 16 -7.98 5.15 11.97
C ALA A 16 -8.60 4.47 10.73
N PHE A 17 -8.19 3.24 10.43
CA PHE A 17 -8.76 2.43 9.35
C PHE A 17 -9.60 1.28 9.93
N ARG A 18 -10.87 1.19 9.52
CA ARG A 18 -11.80 0.15 9.97
C ARG A 18 -12.58 -0.46 8.82
N PHE A 19 -12.60 -1.78 8.73
CA PHE A 19 -13.55 -2.50 7.90
C PHE A 19 -14.95 -2.46 8.52
N LEU A 20 -15.95 -2.06 7.73
CA LEU A 20 -17.35 -2.09 8.14
C LEU A 20 -17.94 -3.50 8.00
N THR A 21 -17.48 -4.23 6.98
CA THR A 21 -17.79 -5.64 6.78
C THR A 21 -16.92 -6.47 7.72
N LYS A 22 -17.49 -7.50 8.35
CA LYS A 22 -16.71 -8.42 9.20
C LYS A 22 -15.67 -9.16 8.36
N MET A 23 -14.40 -9.05 8.74
CA MET A 23 -13.27 -9.70 8.07
C MET A 23 -12.64 -10.73 9.00
N TRP A 24 -12.44 -11.96 8.54
CA TRP A 24 -11.67 -12.97 9.27
C TRP A 24 -10.21 -12.89 8.83
N HIS A 25 -9.36 -12.29 9.66
CA HIS A 25 -7.96 -12.03 9.28
C HIS A 25 -7.06 -11.91 10.51
N PRO A 26 -5.81 -12.43 10.48
CA PRO A 26 -4.89 -12.38 11.63
C PRO A 26 -4.64 -10.97 12.20
N ASN A 27 -4.66 -9.94 11.35
CA ASN A 27 -4.36 -8.54 11.73
C ASN A 27 -5.59 -7.61 11.71
N ILE A 28 -6.81 -8.15 11.73
CA ILE A 28 -8.05 -7.37 11.84
C ILE A 28 -8.79 -7.78 13.10
N TYR A 29 -9.11 -6.81 13.95
CA TYR A 29 -9.89 -7.03 15.17
C TYR A 29 -11.35 -7.40 14.85
N GLU A 30 -12.08 -7.94 15.82
CA GLU A 30 -13.51 -8.21 15.68
C GLU A 30 -14.34 -6.94 15.40
N THR A 31 -13.85 -5.79 15.88
CA THR A 31 -14.43 -4.46 15.61
C THR A 31 -14.23 -3.99 14.17
N GLY A 32 -13.39 -4.69 13.40
CA GLY A 32 -12.97 -4.33 12.05
C GLY A 32 -11.75 -3.39 11.99
N ASP A 33 -11.22 -2.94 13.13
CA ASP A 33 -10.01 -2.11 13.17
C ASP A 33 -8.80 -2.90 12.65
N VAL A 34 -7.98 -2.26 11.83
CA VAL A 34 -6.77 -2.88 11.26
C VAL A 34 -5.57 -2.61 12.15
N CYS A 35 -4.85 -3.66 12.54
CA CYS A 35 -3.61 -3.56 13.30
C CYS A 35 -2.42 -3.59 12.35
N ILE A 36 -1.86 -2.41 12.06
CA ILE A 36 -0.65 -2.26 11.23
C ILE A 36 0.20 -1.12 11.78
N SER A 37 1.52 -1.29 11.81
CA SER A 37 2.46 -0.37 12.46
C SER A 37 2.39 1.06 11.90
N ILE A 38 2.16 1.23 10.60
CA ILE A 38 2.07 2.55 9.95
C ILE A 38 0.91 3.40 10.49
N LEU A 39 -0.12 2.81 11.10
CA LEU A 39 -1.24 3.53 11.72
C LEU A 39 -1.02 3.85 13.21
N HIS A 40 0.19 3.62 13.72
CA HIS A 40 0.57 3.93 15.09
C HIS A 40 1.67 4.98 15.13
N PRO A 41 1.66 5.89 16.13
CA PRO A 41 2.76 6.82 16.36
C PRO A 41 4.10 6.09 16.51
N PRO A 42 5.22 6.79 16.27
CA PRO A 42 6.55 6.23 16.53
C PRO A 42 6.70 5.93 18.02
N VAL A 43 7.46 4.89 18.34
CA VAL A 43 7.86 4.57 19.70
C VAL A 43 9.32 4.99 19.83
N ASP A 44 9.64 5.81 20.84
CA ASP A 44 11.02 6.18 21.18
C ASP A 44 11.73 5.01 21.89
N ASP A 45 11.73 3.84 21.27
CA ASP A 45 12.44 2.65 21.74
C ASP A 45 13.54 2.28 20.74
N PRO A 46 14.82 2.64 21.02
CA PRO A 46 15.96 2.29 20.19
C PRO A 46 16.16 0.79 20.00
N GLN A 47 15.54 -0.05 20.84
CA GLN A 47 15.69 -1.50 20.82
C GLN A 47 14.55 -2.21 20.07
N SER A 48 13.52 -1.47 19.65
CA SER A 48 12.40 -2.01 18.87
C SER A 48 12.81 -2.56 17.51
N GLY A 49 13.88 -2.02 16.92
CA GLY A 49 14.36 -2.40 15.59
C GLY A 49 13.46 -1.95 14.44
N GLU A 50 12.44 -1.13 14.73
CA GLU A 50 11.48 -0.65 13.73
C GLU A 50 12.01 0.59 13.00
N LEU A 51 11.81 0.63 11.68
CA LEU A 51 12.20 1.77 10.87
C LEU A 51 11.19 2.92 11.00
N PRO A 52 11.61 4.20 10.90
CA PRO A 52 10.68 5.34 10.89
C PRO A 52 9.61 5.27 9.79
N SER A 53 9.91 4.57 8.68
CA SER A 53 8.97 4.33 7.57
C SER A 53 7.90 3.29 7.88
N GLU A 54 8.11 2.45 8.90
CA GLU A 54 7.17 1.42 9.34
C GLU A 54 6.16 1.95 10.36
N ARG A 55 6.38 3.18 10.87
CA ARG A 55 5.49 3.89 11.78
C ARG A 55 4.89 5.13 11.14
N TRP A 56 3.86 5.68 11.77
CA TRP A 56 3.26 6.93 11.31
C TRP A 56 4.26 8.07 11.45
N ASN A 57 4.37 8.88 10.40
CA ASN A 57 5.04 10.16 10.45
C ASN A 57 4.38 11.10 9.42
N PRO A 58 4.56 12.43 9.51
CA PRO A 58 3.85 13.39 8.64
C PRO A 58 4.13 13.27 7.14
N THR A 59 5.12 12.47 6.71
CA THR A 59 5.38 12.21 5.28
C THR A 59 4.51 11.08 4.72
N GLN A 60 3.86 10.29 5.58
CA GLN A 60 2.94 9.24 5.20
C GLN A 60 1.61 9.83 4.68
N ASN A 61 0.94 9.10 3.80
CA ASN A 61 -0.30 9.56 3.18
C ASN A 61 -1.29 8.40 2.98
N VAL A 62 -2.49 8.71 2.50
CA VAL A 62 -3.54 7.70 2.29
C VAL A 62 -3.09 6.63 1.29
N ARG A 63 -2.32 7.00 0.26
CA ARG A 63 -1.81 6.05 -0.73
C ARG A 63 -0.88 5.03 -0.08
N THR A 64 0.05 5.47 0.77
CA THR A 64 0.95 4.54 1.48
C THR A 64 0.17 3.62 2.42
N ILE A 65 -0.82 4.13 3.15
CA ILE A 65 -1.72 3.31 3.98
C ILE A 65 -2.40 2.21 3.16
N LEU A 66 -3.01 2.54 2.02
CA LEU A 66 -3.74 1.57 1.20
C LEU A 66 -2.82 0.48 0.63
N LEU A 67 -1.61 0.85 0.20
CA LEU A 67 -0.60 -0.11 -0.26
C LEU A 67 -0.16 -1.04 0.88
N SER A 68 0.06 -0.50 2.08
CA SER A 68 0.40 -1.30 3.26
C SER A 68 -0.74 -2.25 3.66
N VAL A 69 -2.01 -1.82 3.56
CA VAL A 69 -3.17 -2.70 3.80
C VAL A 69 -3.24 -3.82 2.77
N ILE A 70 -3.00 -3.53 1.49
CA ILE A 70 -2.94 -4.57 0.44
C ILE A 70 -1.82 -5.58 0.75
N SER A 71 -0.63 -5.10 1.11
CA SER A 71 0.49 -5.97 1.51
C SER A 71 0.11 -6.85 2.71
N LEU A 72 -0.49 -6.27 3.75
CA LEU A 72 -0.92 -7.00 4.95
C LEU A 72 -1.97 -8.08 4.66
N LEU A 73 -2.91 -7.82 3.74
CA LEU A 73 -3.92 -8.80 3.34
C LEU A 73 -3.32 -9.97 2.54
N ASN A 74 -2.22 -9.75 1.83
CA ASN A 74 -1.50 -10.79 1.11
C ASN A 74 -0.60 -11.61 2.05
N GLU A 75 0.09 -10.93 2.96
CA GLU A 75 1.06 -11.50 3.89
C GLU A 75 0.74 -11.06 5.33
N PRO A 76 -0.15 -11.80 6.03
CA PRO A 76 -0.51 -11.48 7.40
C PRO A 76 0.68 -11.62 8.36
N ASN A 77 0.81 -10.69 9.29
CA ASN A 77 1.77 -10.79 10.39
C ASN A 77 1.24 -11.72 11.47
N THR A 78 1.89 -12.88 11.64
CA THR A 78 1.51 -13.91 12.63
C THR A 78 2.30 -13.86 13.94
N PHE A 79 3.30 -12.97 14.04
CA PHE A 79 4.08 -12.77 15.27
C PHE A 79 3.33 -11.91 16.28
N SER A 80 2.57 -10.92 15.80
CA SER A 80 1.72 -10.05 16.62
C SER A 80 0.31 -9.94 16.02
N PRO A 81 -0.50 -11.01 16.12
CA PRO A 81 -1.84 -11.01 15.54
C PRO A 81 -2.84 -10.22 16.40
N ALA A 82 -3.74 -9.49 15.73
CA ALA A 82 -4.92 -8.89 16.35
C ALA A 82 -6.01 -9.93 16.65
N ASN A 83 -6.09 -10.97 15.80
CA ASN A 83 -6.98 -12.10 15.95
C ASN A 83 -6.16 -13.39 16.00
N VAL A 84 -5.99 -13.91 17.22
CA VAL A 84 -5.15 -15.08 17.49
C VAL A 84 -5.72 -16.33 16.81
N ASP A 85 -7.04 -16.53 16.85
CA ASP A 85 -7.69 -17.69 16.25
C ASP A 85 -7.51 -17.72 14.73
N ALA A 86 -7.74 -16.58 14.07
CA ALA A 86 -7.49 -16.43 12.63
C ALA A 86 -6.01 -16.67 12.30
N SER A 87 -5.08 -16.21 13.14
CA SER A 87 -3.64 -16.46 12.97
C SER A 87 -3.29 -17.94 13.08
N VAL A 88 -3.86 -18.66 14.05
CA VAL A 88 -3.62 -20.11 14.22
C VAL A 88 -4.15 -20.88 13.01
N MET A 89 -5.37 -20.57 12.56
CA MET A 89 -5.96 -21.18 11.36
C MET A 89 -5.15 -20.89 10.10
N TYR A 90 -4.68 -19.65 9.92
CA TYR A 90 -3.84 -19.26 8.79
C TYR A 90 -2.52 -20.04 8.75
N ARG A 91 -1.84 -20.18 9.90
CA ARG A 91 -0.60 -20.98 9.98
C ARG A 91 -0.84 -22.45 9.65
N LYS A 92 -1.88 -23.07 10.21
CA LYS A 92 -2.27 -24.46 9.88
C LYS A 92 -2.55 -24.64 8.38
N TRP A 93 -3.26 -23.70 7.77
CA TRP A 93 -3.50 -23.70 6.32
C TRP A 93 -2.19 -23.62 5.52
N LYS A 94 -1.28 -22.72 5.89
CA LYS A 94 0.04 -22.58 5.23
C LYS A 94 0.92 -23.83 5.41
N GLU A 95 1.07 -24.32 6.63
CA GLU A 95 1.91 -25.48 6.97
C GLU A 95 1.41 -26.76 6.31
N SER A 96 0.08 -26.94 6.23
CA SER A 96 -0.55 -28.08 5.54
C SER A 96 -0.48 -27.99 4.02
N LYS A 97 0.09 -26.91 3.45
CA LYS A 97 0.14 -26.62 2.01
C LYS A 97 -1.26 -26.62 1.38
N GLY A 98 -2.24 -26.07 2.09
CA GLY A 98 -3.62 -25.94 1.64
C GLY A 98 -4.49 -27.19 1.76
N LYS A 99 -4.02 -28.24 2.43
CA LYS A 99 -4.84 -29.43 2.73
C LYS A 99 -5.90 -29.14 3.78
N ASP A 100 -5.55 -28.37 4.81
CA ASP A 100 -6.53 -27.81 5.73
C ASP A 100 -7.30 -26.70 5.01
N ARG A 101 -8.62 -26.77 5.02
CA ARG A 101 -9.47 -25.83 4.26
C ARG A 101 -10.23 -24.86 5.14
N GLU A 102 -10.17 -25.00 6.46
CA GLU A 102 -11.02 -24.28 7.41
C GLU A 102 -10.91 -22.77 7.21
N TYR A 103 -9.67 -22.25 7.18
CA TYR A 103 -9.41 -20.83 6.93
C TYR A 103 -10.01 -20.37 5.59
N THR A 104 -9.73 -21.10 4.51
CA THR A 104 -10.21 -20.72 3.16
C THR A 104 -11.73 -20.79 3.00
N ASP A 105 -12.39 -21.70 3.71
CA ASP A 105 -13.85 -21.85 3.63
C ASP A 105 -14.56 -20.70 4.35
N ILE A 106 -13.99 -20.19 5.46
CA ILE A 106 -14.46 -18.96 6.11
C ILE A 106 -14.33 -17.76 5.15
N ILE A 107 -13.17 -17.58 4.52
CA ILE A 107 -12.95 -16.50 3.55
C ILE A 107 -13.92 -16.60 2.37
N ARG A 108 -14.11 -17.80 1.80
CA ARG A 108 -15.11 -18.02 0.72
C ARG A 108 -16.51 -17.62 1.14
N LYS A 109 -16.93 -18.00 2.36
CA LYS A 109 -18.25 -17.64 2.89
C LYS A 109 -18.41 -16.13 3.03
N GLN A 110 -17.39 -15.42 3.51
CA GLN A 110 -17.40 -13.97 3.62
C GLN A 110 -17.48 -13.28 2.24
N VAL A 111 -16.67 -13.72 1.27
CA VAL A 111 -16.70 -13.19 -0.10
C VAL A 111 -18.04 -13.45 -0.80
N LEU A 112 -18.66 -14.61 -0.57
CA LEU A 112 -20.01 -14.88 -1.11
C LEU A 112 -21.07 -13.98 -0.48
N GLY A 113 -20.95 -13.69 0.83
CA GLY A 113 -21.86 -12.80 1.54
C GLY A 113 -21.84 -11.36 1.02
N THR A 114 -20.70 -10.85 0.59
CA THR A 114 -20.58 -9.47 0.08
C THR A 114 -21.22 -9.25 -1.29
N LYS A 115 -21.65 -10.31 -1.99
CA LYS A 115 -22.42 -10.16 -3.24
C LYS A 115 -23.73 -9.40 -3.02
N VAL A 116 -24.38 -9.63 -1.88
CA VAL A 116 -25.62 -8.91 -1.52
C VAL A 116 -25.36 -7.43 -1.31
N ASP A 117 -24.22 -7.09 -0.68
CA ASP A 117 -23.81 -5.68 -0.52
C ASP A 117 -23.50 -5.03 -1.88
N ALA A 118 -22.81 -5.75 -2.77
CA ALA A 118 -22.50 -5.27 -4.11
C ALA A 118 -23.76 -5.02 -4.96
N GLU A 119 -24.74 -5.93 -4.90
CA GLU A 119 -26.04 -5.78 -5.56
C GLU A 119 -26.83 -4.59 -5.00
N ARG A 120 -26.89 -4.45 -3.67
CA ARG A 120 -27.53 -3.31 -3.00
C ARG A 120 -26.92 -1.98 -3.45
N ASP A 121 -25.60 -1.92 -3.55
CA ASP A 121 -24.87 -0.71 -3.90
C ASP A 121 -24.78 -0.49 -5.43
N GLY A 122 -25.33 -1.42 -6.25
CA GLY A 122 -25.30 -1.34 -7.72
C GLY A 122 -23.89 -1.50 -8.32
N VAL A 123 -22.96 -2.10 -7.59
CA VAL A 123 -21.54 -2.23 -7.97
C VAL A 123 -21.28 -3.58 -8.64
N LYS A 124 -20.77 -3.57 -9.88
CA LYS A 124 -20.27 -4.78 -10.55
C LYS A 124 -18.83 -5.07 -10.10
N VAL A 125 -18.62 -6.20 -9.42
CA VAL A 125 -17.28 -6.62 -8.96
C VAL A 125 -16.45 -7.09 -10.16
N PRO A 126 -15.23 -6.55 -10.38
CA PRO A 126 -14.35 -7.00 -11.45
C PRO A 126 -13.84 -8.42 -11.17
N THR A 127 -13.78 -9.25 -12.21
CA THR A 127 -13.36 -10.67 -12.11
C THR A 127 -12.11 -10.97 -12.93
N THR A 128 -11.75 -10.06 -13.83
CA THR A 128 -10.53 -10.15 -14.63
C THR A 128 -9.55 -9.06 -14.25
N LEU A 129 -8.26 -9.26 -14.54
CA LEU A 129 -7.23 -8.25 -14.30
C LEU A 129 -7.51 -6.96 -15.09
N ALA A 130 -7.99 -7.09 -16.33
CA ALA A 130 -8.34 -5.94 -17.17
C ALA A 130 -9.50 -5.12 -16.57
N GLU A 131 -10.52 -5.78 -16.03
CA GLU A 131 -11.63 -5.10 -15.33
C GLU A 131 -11.17 -4.47 -14.00
N TYR A 132 -10.21 -5.06 -13.31
CA TYR A 132 -9.67 -4.52 -12.06
C TYR A 132 -8.77 -3.30 -12.29
N CYS A 133 -7.97 -3.30 -13.36
CA CYS A 133 -6.98 -2.27 -13.68
C CYS A 133 -7.49 -1.18 -14.64
N VAL A 134 -8.81 -0.96 -14.73
CA VAL A 134 -9.36 0.08 -15.61
C VAL A 134 -8.79 1.45 -15.20
N LYS A 135 -8.10 2.10 -16.14
CA LYS A 135 -7.61 3.47 -15.95
C LYS A 135 -8.83 4.40 -15.89
N THR A 136 -9.05 5.04 -14.75
CA THR A 136 -10.02 6.14 -14.66
C THR A 136 -9.56 7.26 -15.59
N LYS A 137 -10.37 7.60 -16.58
CA LYS A 137 -10.13 8.79 -17.41
C LYS A 137 -10.25 10.01 -16.50
N THR A 138 -9.19 10.81 -16.40
CA THR A 138 -9.25 12.08 -15.67
C THR A 138 -10.43 12.89 -16.22
N PRO A 139 -11.31 13.45 -15.37
CA PRO A 139 -12.31 14.40 -15.84
C PRO A 139 -11.61 15.50 -16.64
N ALA A 140 -12.21 15.95 -17.74
CA ALA A 140 -11.68 17.11 -18.44
C ALA A 140 -11.53 18.26 -17.43
N PRO A 141 -10.41 19.00 -17.43
CA PRO A 141 -10.29 20.18 -16.58
C PRO A 141 -11.49 21.09 -16.85
N ASP A 142 -12.14 21.51 -15.77
CA ASP A 142 -13.17 22.55 -15.81
C ASP A 142 -12.53 23.80 -16.41
N GLU A 143 -13.16 24.42 -17.41
CA GLU A 143 -12.72 25.70 -17.98
C GLU A 143 -12.92 26.80 -16.94
N GLY A 144 -12.08 26.83 -15.91
CA GLY A 144 -12.26 27.77 -14.80
C GLY A 144 -11.26 27.73 -13.65
N SER A 145 -10.34 26.76 -13.56
CA SER A 145 -9.32 26.76 -12.50
C SER A 145 -7.90 26.90 -13.05
N ASP A 146 -7.54 28.13 -13.37
CA ASP A 146 -6.14 28.58 -13.42
C ASP A 146 -5.54 28.50 -12.00
N LEU A 147 -5.12 27.31 -11.60
CA LEU A 147 -4.24 27.12 -10.46
C LEU A 147 -2.96 26.44 -10.96
N PHE A 148 -2.04 27.30 -11.39
CA PHE A 148 -0.59 27.13 -11.47
C PHE A 148 -0.08 25.92 -10.66
N TYR A 149 0.01 24.77 -11.32
CA TYR A 149 0.87 23.65 -10.91
C TYR A 149 1.42 23.00 -12.17
N ASP A 150 2.10 23.82 -12.97
CA ASP A 150 2.87 23.39 -14.12
C ASP A 150 4.25 24.00 -13.96
N TYR A 151 5.17 23.25 -13.36
CA TYR A 151 6.60 23.30 -13.67
C TYR A 151 7.32 22.16 -12.93
N TYR A 152 8.21 21.48 -13.67
CA TYR A 152 9.19 20.47 -13.23
C TYR A 152 8.78 19.00 -13.33
N TYR A 153 8.41 18.56 -14.53
CA TYR A 153 8.95 17.32 -15.12
C TYR A 153 8.98 17.51 -16.65
N GLU A 154 9.94 18.31 -17.14
CA GLU A 154 10.37 18.19 -18.53
C GLU A 154 11.23 16.94 -18.62
N ASP A 155 10.63 15.93 -19.23
CA ASP A 155 11.22 14.68 -19.68
C ASP A 155 12.02 15.02 -20.96
N ASP A 156 13.30 15.40 -20.81
CA ASP A 156 14.21 15.49 -21.95
C ASP A 156 14.58 14.07 -22.39
N GLU A 157 13.73 13.50 -23.23
CA GLU A 157 14.12 12.49 -24.22
C GLU A 157 15.21 13.09 -25.11
N MET A 158 16.47 12.70 -24.92
CA MET A 158 17.52 12.88 -25.91
C MET A 158 18.05 11.51 -26.32
N GLU A 159 17.38 10.89 -27.30
CA GLU A 159 17.94 9.74 -28.02
C GLU A 159 18.92 10.23 -29.11
N GLU A 160 20.13 9.68 -29.00
CA GLU A 160 21.14 9.29 -30.00
C GLU A 160 21.41 10.16 -31.24
N GLU A 161 22.68 10.54 -31.43
CA GLU A 161 23.42 10.27 -32.68
C GLU A 161 24.93 10.31 -32.38
N ALA A 162 25.64 9.32 -32.91
CA ALA A 162 27.08 9.15 -32.76
C ALA A 162 27.85 10.07 -33.73
N ASP A 163 28.96 10.65 -33.29
CA ASP A 163 30.10 10.77 -34.21
C ASP A 163 31.45 10.73 -33.49
N SER A 164 32.26 9.81 -33.98
CA SER A 164 33.69 9.67 -33.74
C SER A 164 34.43 10.88 -34.29
N CYS A 165 35.53 11.30 -33.65
CA CYS A 165 36.77 11.72 -34.33
C CYS A 165 37.85 12.15 -33.33
N TYR A 166 38.91 11.33 -33.26
CA TYR A 166 40.34 11.66 -33.15
C TYR A 166 40.84 12.79 -32.24
N GLY A 167 41.85 12.44 -31.41
CA GLY A 167 42.93 13.36 -31.05
C GLY A 167 43.69 12.98 -29.77
N ASP A 168 44.63 12.04 -29.86
CA ASP A 168 45.80 11.99 -28.98
C ASP A 168 46.51 13.35 -28.95
N GLU A 169 46.86 13.88 -27.78
CA GLU A 169 48.14 14.57 -27.55
C GLU A 169 48.59 14.34 -26.10
N ASP A 170 49.60 13.46 -25.96
CA ASP A 170 50.59 13.50 -24.87
C ASP A 170 51.26 14.88 -24.85
N ASP A 171 51.46 15.50 -23.67
CA ASP A 171 52.78 16.07 -23.37
C ASP A 171 53.09 16.10 -21.87
N SER A 172 54.30 15.63 -21.63
CA SER A 172 55.10 15.50 -20.41
C SER A 172 55.58 16.84 -19.83
N GLY A 173 55.93 16.87 -18.53
CA GLY A 173 56.65 18.03 -17.96
C GLY A 173 56.84 18.08 -16.44
N ASN A 174 57.81 17.30 -15.97
CA ASN A 174 58.53 17.25 -14.69
C ASN A 174 58.82 18.61 -13.96
N GLU A 175 58.83 18.64 -12.61
CA GLU A 175 60.04 18.81 -11.77
C GLU A 175 59.77 19.04 -10.25
N GLU A 176 60.48 18.22 -9.45
CA GLU A 176 61.05 18.35 -8.10
C GLU A 176 60.69 19.51 -7.15
N SER A 177 60.36 19.16 -5.89
CA SER A 177 61.24 19.28 -4.70
C SER A 177 60.65 18.56 -3.48
#